data_AF-A0AAP5YE86-F1
#
_entry.id   AF-A0AAP5YE86-F1
#
_cell.length_a   1.000
_cell.length_b   1.000
_cell.length_c   1.000
_cell.angle_alpha   90.00
_cell.angle_beta   90.00
_cell.angle_gamma   90.00
#
_symmetry.space_group_name_H-M   'P 1'
#
loop_
_entity.id
_entity.type
_entity.pdbx_description
1 polymer ?
#
loop_
_entity_poly.entity_id
_entity_poly.type
_entity_poly.pdbx_seq_one_letter_code
_entity_poly.pdbx_strand_id
1 'polypeptide(L)'
;NIRNQKVDEIPHLFAYSQLLLSVNGHDGLYGTCGTPEKFWAKWKEEEISEATFERLKNTPLTQDELDLIFNHRPAKVRDEYLSLIAGGKLVVTDQGRLLVSLLRHDRLLEMTQLFTLFDKKVGKIVARYQQVFGIKALIERVTSFDEKGARNGGVIWHTTGSGKSFTMVF
;
A
#
# COMPACT_ATOMS: atom_id res chain seq x y z
N ASN A 1 11.16 -14.02 4.32
CA ASN A 1 12.60 -14.37 4.37
C ASN A 1 13.43 -13.15 3.96
N ILE A 2 14.00 -12.41 4.93
CA ILE A 2 14.81 -11.20 4.67
C ILE A 2 16.31 -11.51 4.50
N ARG A 3 16.69 -12.78 4.34
CA ARG A 3 18.09 -13.21 4.27
C ARG A 3 18.92 -12.39 3.29
N ASN A 4 18.43 -12.20 2.07
CA ASN A 4 19.17 -11.51 1.01
C ASN A 4 19.46 -10.02 1.30
N GLN A 5 18.81 -9.44 2.33
CA GLN A 5 19.01 -8.06 2.78
C GLN A 5 20.10 -7.93 3.85
N LYS A 6 20.67 -9.05 4.32
CA LYS A 6 21.73 -9.05 5.33
C LYS A 6 23.09 -8.64 4.73
N VAL A 7 24.00 -8.25 5.61
CA VAL A 7 25.35 -7.76 5.25
C VAL A 7 26.19 -8.82 4.53
N ASP A 8 25.97 -10.09 4.83
CA ASP A 8 26.64 -11.26 4.24
C ASP A 8 26.07 -11.67 2.87
N GLU A 9 25.06 -10.96 2.35
CA GLU A 9 24.36 -11.29 1.10
C GLU A 9 24.47 -10.13 0.08
N ILE A 10 23.35 -9.61 -0.46
CA ILE A 10 23.33 -8.55 -1.50
C ILE A 10 22.48 -7.34 -1.09
N PRO A 11 22.80 -6.68 0.05
CA PRO A 11 21.96 -5.62 0.62
C PRO A 11 21.86 -4.38 -0.29
N HIS A 12 22.89 -4.12 -1.10
CA HIS A 12 22.93 -2.97 -2.00
C HIS A 12 21.85 -3.00 -3.09
N LEU A 13 21.35 -4.19 -3.46
CA LEU A 13 20.23 -4.31 -4.41
C LEU A 13 18.93 -3.71 -3.84
N PHE A 14 18.79 -3.68 -2.51
CA PHE A 14 17.61 -3.20 -1.81
C PHE A 14 17.78 -1.77 -1.26
N ALA A 15 18.91 -1.12 -1.56
CA ALA A 15 19.20 0.25 -1.11
C ALA A 15 18.11 1.24 -1.56
N TYR A 16 17.61 1.08 -2.78
CA TYR A 16 16.58 1.95 -3.36
C TYR A 16 15.14 1.47 -3.14
N SER A 17 14.95 0.27 -2.58
CA SER A 17 13.61 -0.24 -2.27
C SER A 17 12.99 0.58 -1.14
N GLN A 18 12.00 1.40 -1.47
CA GLN A 18 11.28 2.25 -0.51
C GLN A 18 10.10 1.52 0.12
N LEU A 19 9.29 0.86 -0.71
CA LEU A 19 8.11 0.11 -0.29
C LEU A 19 8.24 -1.35 -0.74
N LEU A 20 7.99 -2.28 0.17
CA LEU A 20 7.93 -3.71 -0.10
C LEU A 20 6.52 -4.23 0.16
N LEU A 21 6.04 -5.11 -0.71
CA LEU A 21 4.75 -5.78 -0.60
C LEU A 21 4.98 -7.29 -0.51
N SER A 22 4.19 -7.97 0.34
CA SER A 22 4.14 -9.42 0.47
C SER A 22 2.71 -9.87 0.30
N VAL A 23 2.46 -10.79 -0.63
CA VAL A 23 1.11 -11.17 -1.09
C VAL A 23 1.02 -12.69 -1.33
N ASN A 24 -0.14 -13.30 -1.09
CA ASN A 24 -0.31 -14.77 -1.16
C ASN A 24 -1.61 -15.26 -1.85
N GLY A 25 -2.35 -14.38 -2.50
CA GLY A 25 -3.68 -14.59 -3.08
C GLY A 25 -4.83 -14.05 -2.22
N HIS A 26 -4.66 -14.01 -0.91
CA HIS A 26 -5.69 -13.62 0.05
C HIS A 26 -5.29 -12.40 0.88
N ASP A 27 -4.15 -12.47 1.56
CA ASP A 27 -3.62 -11.42 2.42
C ASP A 27 -2.54 -10.61 1.69
N GLY A 28 -2.50 -9.32 2.03
CA GLY A 28 -1.42 -8.42 1.66
C GLY A 28 -0.83 -7.78 2.90
N LEU A 29 0.50 -7.72 2.94
CA LEU A 29 1.25 -6.94 3.91
C LEU A 29 2.25 -6.02 3.22
N TYR A 30 2.58 -4.91 3.87
CA TYR A 30 3.60 -3.99 3.40
C TYR A 30 4.59 -3.58 4.51
N GLY A 31 5.77 -3.17 4.08
CA GLY A 31 6.86 -2.73 4.94
C GLY A 31 7.99 -2.11 4.11
N THR A 32 9.18 -2.03 4.71
CA THR A 32 10.40 -1.56 4.04
C THR A 32 11.50 -2.63 4.14
N CYS A 33 12.61 -2.42 3.43
CA CYS A 33 13.81 -3.23 3.62
C CYS A 33 14.27 -3.20 5.08
N GLY A 34 14.56 -4.36 5.67
CA GLY A 34 14.97 -4.50 7.05
C GLY A 34 13.83 -4.52 8.08
N THR A 35 12.57 -4.28 7.67
CA THR A 35 11.41 -4.36 8.59
C THR A 35 11.26 -5.79 9.11
N PRO A 36 11.33 -6.03 10.45
CA PRO A 36 11.06 -7.34 11.04
C PRO A 36 9.63 -7.81 10.75
N GLU A 37 9.43 -9.11 10.57
CA GLU A 37 8.15 -9.72 10.15
C GLU A 37 6.94 -9.24 10.96
N LYS A 38 7.06 -9.20 12.30
CA LYS A 38 5.98 -8.74 13.20
C LYS A 38 5.54 -7.29 12.99
N PHE A 39 6.34 -6.50 12.27
CA PHE A 39 6.07 -5.09 11.96
C PHE A 39 5.70 -4.89 10.48
N TRP A 40 5.43 -5.94 9.73
CA TRP A 40 4.71 -5.78 8.47
C TRP A 40 3.25 -5.46 8.76
N ALA A 41 2.66 -4.54 8.00
CA ALA A 41 1.31 -4.04 8.26
C ALA A 41 0.33 -4.43 7.16
N LYS A 42 -0.94 -4.62 7.57
CA LYS A 42 -2.08 -4.58 6.65
C LYS A 42 -2.41 -3.13 6.30
N TRP A 43 -2.89 -2.92 5.09
CA TRP A 43 -3.48 -1.64 4.69
C TRP A 43 -4.99 -1.68 4.91
N LYS A 44 -5.54 -0.64 5.54
CA LYS A 44 -6.98 -0.42 5.61
C LYS A 44 -7.27 0.89 4.90
N GLU A 45 -8.07 0.80 3.85
CA GLU A 45 -8.40 1.93 2.99
C GLU A 45 -9.52 2.79 3.58
N GLU A 46 -9.47 4.10 3.36
CA GLU A 46 -10.48 5.08 3.82
C GLU A 46 -11.03 5.96 2.69
N GLU A 47 -10.31 6.13 1.57
CA GLU A 47 -10.73 6.96 0.44
C GLU A 47 -11.41 6.18 -0.69
N ILE A 48 -11.09 4.90 -0.86
CA ILE A 48 -11.63 4.06 -1.93
C ILE A 48 -12.81 3.24 -1.40
N SER A 49 -13.96 3.34 -2.06
CA SER A 49 -15.16 2.59 -1.72
C SER A 49 -15.09 1.12 -2.12
N GLU A 50 -15.78 0.26 -1.36
CA GLU A 50 -15.94 -1.17 -1.68
C GLU A 50 -16.48 -1.41 -3.09
N ALA A 51 -17.45 -0.59 -3.54
CA ALA A 51 -17.97 -0.65 -4.91
C ALA A 51 -16.88 -0.41 -5.98
N THR A 52 -15.91 0.46 -5.69
CA THR A 52 -14.78 0.71 -6.61
C THR A 52 -13.85 -0.50 -6.67
N PHE A 53 -13.53 -1.11 -5.53
CA PHE A 53 -12.75 -2.34 -5.50
C PHE A 53 -13.43 -3.48 -6.25
N GLU A 54 -14.73 -3.69 -6.02
CA GLU A 54 -15.50 -4.73 -6.70
C GLU A 54 -15.52 -4.52 -8.21
N ARG A 55 -15.73 -3.28 -8.66
CA ARG A 55 -15.69 -2.92 -10.07
C ARG A 55 -14.32 -3.24 -10.67
N LEU A 56 -13.25 -2.71 -10.09
CA LEU A 56 -11.88 -2.92 -10.60
C LEU A 56 -11.50 -4.41 -10.66
N LYS A 57 -11.90 -5.19 -9.64
CA LYS A 57 -11.60 -6.62 -9.58
C LYS A 57 -12.33 -7.44 -10.65
N ASN A 58 -13.50 -6.97 -11.10
CA ASN A 58 -14.40 -7.70 -11.99
C ASN A 58 -14.53 -7.07 -13.39
N THR A 59 -13.81 -6.00 -13.69
CA THR A 59 -13.71 -5.46 -15.06
C THR A 59 -13.02 -6.52 -15.94
N PRO A 60 -13.67 -7.03 -16.98
CA PRO A 60 -13.05 -7.98 -17.90
C PRO A 60 -11.91 -7.32 -18.67
N LEU A 61 -10.85 -8.08 -18.89
CA LEU A 61 -9.78 -7.67 -19.79
C LEU A 61 -10.24 -7.74 -21.24
N THR A 62 -9.77 -6.80 -22.05
CA THR A 62 -9.90 -6.85 -23.50
C THR A 62 -9.03 -7.97 -24.08
N GLN A 63 -9.33 -8.38 -25.30
CA GLN A 63 -8.54 -9.40 -26.00
C GLN A 63 -7.07 -8.97 -26.16
N ASP A 64 -6.83 -7.70 -26.48
CA ASP A 64 -5.47 -7.15 -26.63
C ASP A 64 -4.68 -7.20 -25.32
N GLU A 65 -5.32 -6.92 -24.18
CA GLU A 65 -4.69 -7.04 -22.84
C GLU A 65 -4.39 -8.50 -22.48
N LEU A 66 -5.30 -9.42 -22.80
CA LEU A 66 -5.07 -10.86 -22.60
C LEU A 66 -3.88 -11.32 -23.45
N ASP A 67 -3.83 -10.91 -24.70
CA ASP A 67 -2.77 -11.28 -25.64
C ASP A 67 -1.41 -10.72 -25.17
N LEU A 68 -1.36 -9.48 -24.65
CA LEU A 68 -0.16 -8.90 -24.04
C LEU A 68 0.35 -9.73 -22.84
N ILE A 69 -0.56 -10.20 -21.98
CA ILE A 69 -0.21 -10.95 -20.76
C ILE A 69 0.16 -12.41 -21.07
N PHE A 70 -0.47 -13.05 -22.05
CA PHE A 70 -0.39 -14.50 -22.23
C PHE A 70 0.32 -14.97 -23.50
N ASN A 71 0.53 -14.15 -24.55
CA ASN A 71 1.11 -14.63 -25.82
C ASN A 71 2.53 -15.21 -25.68
N HIS A 72 3.30 -14.75 -24.70
CA HIS A 72 4.64 -15.25 -24.42
C HIS A 72 4.65 -16.50 -23.52
N ARG A 73 3.47 -17.04 -23.16
CA ARG A 73 3.30 -18.16 -22.23
C ARG A 73 2.63 -19.35 -22.94
N PRO A 74 2.77 -20.58 -22.43
CA PRO A 74 2.04 -21.73 -22.95
C PRO A 74 0.52 -21.50 -22.93
N ALA A 75 -0.19 -21.94 -23.97
CA ALA A 75 -1.64 -21.74 -24.12
C ALA A 75 -2.44 -22.21 -22.89
N LYS A 76 -2.05 -23.34 -22.28
CA LYS A 76 -2.68 -23.87 -21.06
C LYS A 76 -2.80 -22.85 -19.93
N VAL A 77 -1.83 -21.95 -19.77
CA VAL A 77 -1.85 -20.92 -18.72
C VAL A 77 -2.98 -19.91 -18.95
N ARG A 78 -3.21 -19.54 -20.22
CA ARG A 78 -4.34 -18.69 -20.60
C ARG A 78 -5.66 -19.41 -20.35
N ASP A 79 -5.77 -20.67 -20.76
CA ASP A 79 -6.99 -21.46 -20.61
C ASP A 79 -7.37 -21.63 -19.12
N GLU A 80 -6.38 -21.90 -18.28
CA GLU A 80 -6.56 -22.00 -16.82
C GLU A 80 -7.05 -20.67 -16.23
N TYR A 81 -6.43 -19.54 -16.60
CA TYR A 81 -6.89 -18.21 -16.17
C TYR A 81 -8.33 -17.92 -16.60
N LEU A 82 -8.66 -18.18 -17.87
CA LEU A 82 -10.01 -17.99 -18.41
C LEU A 82 -11.04 -18.87 -17.68
N SER A 83 -10.69 -20.12 -17.38
CA SER A 83 -11.53 -21.02 -16.59
C SER A 83 -11.77 -20.49 -15.17
N LEU A 84 -10.77 -19.88 -14.53
CA LEU A 84 -10.90 -19.32 -13.18
C LEU A 84 -11.86 -18.12 -13.16
N ILE A 85 -11.76 -17.21 -14.14
CA ILE A 85 -12.62 -16.03 -14.19
C ILE A 85 -14.03 -16.34 -14.71
N ALA A 86 -14.21 -17.45 -15.44
CA ALA A 86 -15.53 -17.92 -15.87
C ALA A 86 -16.41 -18.41 -14.71
N GLY A 87 -15.83 -18.68 -13.54
CA GLY A 87 -16.53 -19.11 -12.32
C GLY A 87 -17.47 -18.06 -11.70
N GLY A 88 -17.53 -16.84 -12.26
CA GLY A 88 -18.44 -15.78 -11.83
C GLY A 88 -17.72 -14.61 -11.17
N LYS A 89 -18.46 -13.87 -10.32
CA LYS A 89 -17.95 -12.65 -9.68
C LYS A 89 -16.82 -13.00 -8.70
N LEU A 90 -15.65 -12.41 -8.92
CA LEU A 90 -14.48 -12.54 -8.07
C LEU A 90 -14.65 -11.70 -6.81
N VAL A 91 -14.32 -12.31 -5.67
CA VAL A 91 -14.31 -11.65 -4.35
C VAL A 91 -13.07 -10.76 -4.23
N VAL A 92 -13.26 -9.58 -3.63
CA VAL A 92 -12.17 -8.67 -3.30
C VAL A 92 -11.47 -9.19 -2.03
N THR A 93 -10.20 -9.54 -2.16
CA THR A 93 -9.34 -10.01 -1.05
C THR A 93 -8.56 -8.85 -0.40
N ASP A 94 -7.97 -9.08 0.77
CA ASP A 94 -7.11 -8.10 1.45
C ASP A 94 -5.89 -7.73 0.59
N GLN A 95 -5.31 -8.71 -0.12
CA GLN A 95 -4.31 -8.45 -1.15
C GLN A 95 -4.83 -7.49 -2.21
N GLY A 96 -6.03 -7.73 -2.74
CA GLY A 96 -6.62 -6.89 -3.78
C GLY A 96 -6.80 -5.45 -3.31
N ARG A 97 -7.32 -5.27 -2.09
CA ARG A 97 -7.43 -3.94 -1.46
C ARG A 97 -6.07 -3.28 -1.32
N LEU A 98 -5.08 -3.98 -0.77
CA LEU A 98 -3.73 -3.44 -0.60
C LEU A 98 -3.10 -3.00 -1.92
N LEU A 99 -3.19 -3.82 -2.96
CA LEU A 99 -2.59 -3.52 -4.27
C LEU A 99 -3.24 -2.29 -4.91
N VAL A 100 -4.58 -2.27 -4.98
CA VAL A 100 -5.31 -1.14 -5.58
C VAL A 100 -5.08 0.16 -4.80
N SER A 101 -4.98 0.08 -3.47
CA SER A 101 -4.70 1.23 -2.62
C SER A 101 -3.28 1.76 -2.77
N LEU A 102 -2.27 0.93 -2.50
CA LEU A 102 -0.88 1.37 -2.39
C LEU A 102 -0.19 1.56 -3.74
N LEU A 103 -0.64 0.86 -4.79
CA LEU A 103 -0.04 0.96 -6.14
C LEU A 103 -0.78 1.94 -7.06
N ARG A 104 -1.76 2.69 -6.53
CA ARG A 104 -2.28 3.87 -7.24
C ARG A 104 -1.12 4.85 -7.44
N HIS A 105 -0.92 5.34 -8.66
CA HIS A 105 0.28 6.09 -9.03
C HIS A 105 0.58 7.27 -8.08
N ASP A 106 -0.43 8.07 -7.76
CA ASP A 106 -0.34 9.17 -6.80
C ASP A 106 0.01 8.68 -5.38
N ARG A 107 -0.68 7.65 -4.88
CA ARG A 107 -0.46 7.11 -3.54
C ARG A 107 0.91 6.48 -3.42
N LEU A 108 1.37 5.76 -4.43
CA LEU A 108 2.69 5.13 -4.43
C LEU A 108 3.78 6.19 -4.29
N LEU A 109 3.71 7.25 -5.11
CA LEU A 109 4.65 8.36 -5.02
C LEU A 109 4.59 9.05 -3.66
N GLU A 110 3.38 9.37 -3.19
CA GLU A 110 3.16 9.98 -1.89
C GLU A 110 3.73 9.13 -0.74
N MET A 111 3.51 7.81 -0.78
CA MET A 111 4.03 6.88 0.22
C MET A 111 5.56 6.86 0.23
N THR A 112 6.19 6.90 -0.94
CA THR A 112 7.65 6.90 -1.06
C THR A 112 8.29 8.22 -0.68
N GLN A 113 7.63 9.35 -0.94
CA GLN A 113 8.19 10.70 -0.76
C GLN A 113 7.89 11.30 0.61
N LEU A 114 6.65 11.14 1.09
CA LEU A 114 6.16 11.82 2.30
C LEU A 114 6.03 10.85 3.48
N PHE A 115 5.67 9.60 3.22
CA PHE A 115 5.36 8.62 4.28
C PHE A 115 6.43 7.54 4.47
N THR A 116 7.67 7.83 4.09
CA THR A 116 8.84 6.98 4.35
C THR A 116 9.93 7.78 5.06
N LEU A 117 10.30 7.35 6.27
CA LEU A 117 11.28 7.99 7.13
C LEU A 117 12.57 7.16 7.21
N PHE A 118 13.71 7.83 7.21
CA PHE A 118 15.03 7.21 7.39
C PHE A 118 15.57 7.54 8.78
N ASP A 119 15.49 6.56 9.69
CA ASP A 119 16.02 6.67 11.04
C ASP A 119 17.39 5.99 11.16
N LYS A 120 18.33 6.61 11.89
CA LYS A 120 19.70 6.10 12.04
C LYS A 120 19.75 4.75 12.80
N LYS A 121 18.81 4.49 13.71
CA LYS A 121 18.80 3.30 14.57
C LYS A 121 17.89 2.21 14.00
N VAL A 122 16.71 2.58 13.52
CA VAL A 122 15.67 1.64 13.08
C VAL A 122 15.72 1.38 11.57
N GLY A 123 16.40 2.24 10.81
CA GLY A 123 16.46 2.17 9.35
C GLY A 123 15.26 2.83 8.69
N LYS A 124 14.79 2.26 7.58
CA LYS A 124 13.64 2.80 6.83
C LYS A 124 12.34 2.42 7.52
N ILE A 125 11.46 3.39 7.74
CA ILE A 125 10.14 3.19 8.34
C ILE A 125 9.10 3.74 7.39
N VAL A 126 8.09 2.94 7.05
CA VAL A 126 6.93 3.40 6.28
C VAL A 126 5.74 3.63 7.20
N ALA A 127 4.97 4.69 6.95
CA ALA A 127 3.80 5.03 7.74
C ALA A 127 2.72 3.94 7.70
N ARG A 128 1.99 3.81 8.81
CA ARG A 128 0.77 3.00 8.91
C ARG A 128 -0.42 3.73 8.30
N TYR A 129 -1.43 2.98 7.85
CA TYR A 129 -2.60 3.58 7.21
C TYR A 129 -3.24 4.69 8.07
N GLN A 130 -3.34 4.51 9.40
CA GLN A 130 -3.89 5.53 10.30
C GLN A 130 -3.04 6.80 10.33
N GLN A 131 -1.72 6.67 10.21
CA GLN A 131 -0.82 7.83 10.17
C GLN A 131 -1.00 8.59 8.87
N VAL A 132 -1.10 7.87 7.74
CA VAL A 132 -1.32 8.47 6.42
C VAL A 132 -2.63 9.27 6.40
N PHE A 133 -3.76 8.63 6.69
CA PHE A 133 -5.06 9.31 6.65
C PHE A 133 -5.20 10.37 7.73
N GLY A 134 -4.65 10.13 8.93
CA GLY A 134 -4.64 11.11 10.02
C GLY A 134 -3.87 12.38 9.66
N ILE A 135 -2.71 12.26 9.01
CA ILE A 135 -1.91 13.42 8.57
C ILE A 135 -2.62 14.17 7.44
N LYS A 136 -3.22 13.45 6.48
CA LYS A 136 -4.00 14.09 5.39
C LYS A 136 -5.15 14.92 5.95
N ALA A 137 -5.96 14.33 6.84
CA ALA A 137 -7.06 15.03 7.49
C ALA A 137 -6.57 16.22 8.34
N LEU A 138 -5.41 16.10 8.99
CA LEU A 138 -4.79 17.19 9.73
C LEU A 138 -4.41 18.35 8.81
N ILE A 139 -3.71 18.07 7.70
CA ILE A 139 -3.28 19.08 6.73
C ILE A 139 -4.50 19.80 6.15
N GLU A 140 -5.53 19.08 5.74
CA GLU A 140 -6.79 19.66 5.26
C GLU A 140 -7.43 20.57 6.32
N ARG A 141 -7.46 20.12 7.59
CA ARG A 141 -8.02 20.90 8.69
C ARG A 141 -7.25 22.20 8.92
N VAL A 142 -5.92 22.15 9.05
CA VAL A 142 -5.11 23.33 9.42
C VAL A 142 -4.91 24.33 8.28
N THR A 143 -5.13 23.89 7.04
CA THR A 143 -5.12 24.77 5.85
C THR A 143 -6.45 25.46 5.62
N SER A 144 -7.53 25.00 6.27
CA SER A 144 -8.84 25.66 6.25
C SER A 144 -8.95 26.78 7.31
N PHE A 145 -9.67 27.84 6.96
CA PHE A 145 -9.94 28.99 7.82
C PHE A 145 -11.43 29.10 8.11
N ASP A 146 -11.79 29.59 9.28
CA ASP A 146 -13.18 29.93 9.61
C ASP A 146 -13.60 31.27 8.96
N GLU A 147 -14.89 31.60 9.08
CA GLU A 147 -15.46 32.86 8.55
C GLU A 147 -14.80 34.12 9.15
N LYS A 148 -14.11 34.00 10.29
CA LYS A 148 -13.40 35.08 10.98
C LYS A 148 -11.90 35.11 10.64
N GLY A 149 -11.43 34.25 9.74
CA GLY A 149 -10.04 34.16 9.30
C GLY A 149 -9.11 33.43 10.27
N ALA A 150 -9.63 32.77 11.30
CA ALA A 150 -8.83 31.94 12.21
C ALA A 150 -8.61 30.54 11.60
N ARG A 151 -7.43 29.95 11.84
CA ARG A 151 -7.16 28.58 11.40
C ARG A 151 -7.99 27.59 12.20
N ASN A 152 -8.51 26.60 11.49
CA ASN A 152 -9.23 25.49 12.10
C ASN A 152 -8.28 24.52 12.82
N GLY A 153 -8.50 24.32 14.12
CA GLY A 153 -7.76 23.35 14.94
C GLY A 153 -8.40 21.95 14.99
N GLY A 154 -7.73 21.01 15.65
CA GLY A 154 -8.21 19.65 15.88
C GLY A 154 -7.29 18.84 16.81
N VAL A 155 -7.74 17.64 17.19
CA VAL A 155 -6.97 16.70 18.02
C VAL A 155 -6.90 15.36 17.29
N ILE A 156 -5.70 14.81 17.14
CA ILE A 156 -5.50 13.42 16.69
C ILE A 156 -5.33 12.54 17.93
N TRP A 157 -6.24 11.58 18.12
CA TRP A 157 -6.15 10.62 19.21
C TRP A 157 -5.47 9.32 18.75
N HIS A 158 -4.37 8.95 19.39
CA HIS A 158 -3.61 7.73 19.13
C HIS A 158 -3.39 6.93 20.41
N THR A 159 -3.48 5.61 20.33
CA THR A 159 -3.10 4.70 21.43
C THR A 159 -1.60 4.79 21.73
N THR A 160 -1.19 4.43 22.95
CA THR A 160 0.23 4.41 23.34
C THR A 160 0.98 3.32 22.57
N GLY A 161 2.17 3.65 22.07
CA GLY A 161 2.97 2.72 21.25
C GLY A 161 2.61 2.67 19.76
N SER A 162 1.60 3.40 19.29
CA SER A 162 1.19 3.41 17.88
C SER A 162 2.12 4.20 16.93
N GLY A 163 3.26 4.70 17.43
CA GLY A 163 4.17 5.51 16.63
C GLY A 163 3.79 6.99 16.47
N LYS A 164 3.10 7.59 17.45
CA LYS A 164 2.74 9.02 17.46
C LYS A 164 3.91 9.95 17.07
N SER A 165 5.10 9.68 17.58
CA SER A 165 6.29 10.47 17.27
C SER A 165 6.65 10.46 15.78
N PHE A 166 6.42 9.34 15.08
CA PHE A 166 6.62 9.27 13.63
C PHE A 166 5.53 10.05 12.88
N THR A 167 4.30 10.06 13.37
CA THR A 167 3.22 10.88 12.80
C THR A 167 3.55 12.38 12.81
N MET A 168 4.34 12.85 13.76
CA MET A 168 4.75 14.26 13.84
C MET A 168 5.92 14.62 12.91
N VAL A 169 6.57 13.62 12.29
CA VAL A 169 7.75 13.79 11.45
C VAL A 169 7.42 13.64 9.97
N PHE A 170 6.51 12.71 9.64
CA PHE A 170 5.90 12.61 8.31
C PHE A 170 5.13 13.89 7.98
#